data_AF-M7T1V2-F1
#
_entry.id   AF-M7T1V2-F1
#
_cell.length_a   1.000
_cell.length_b   1.000
_cell.length_c   1.000
_cell.angle_alpha   90.00
_cell.angle_beta   90.00
_cell.angle_gamma   90.00
#
_symmetry.space_group_name_H-M   'P 1'
#
loop_
_entity.id
_entity.type
_entity.pdbx_description
1 polymer ?
#
loop_
_entity_poly.entity_id
_entity_poly.type
_entity_poly.pdbx_seq_one_letter_code
_entity_poly.pdbx_strand_id
1 'polypeptide(L)'
;MVPDMEDRSYELLNYYLSRTALSMFNGSTESNPFVDQLVPLSFANKFILQLILSQSASHRAIAENDTKDLAQKDYIMSLRLFQNAINDYVDGREQSPLWVAMGALIMCFTETAKGDINGVIFNHLKATGPLLTELVVNPKFALRDDLKAFILEYYVYTASMSMISVDPTFYESPSIRPELEYQAQLLANSGYTGPLCGCWLPLLLLIPRIFELGRRSMTIDTKPPFPTADDFITFSLLQSQILAFIPPAPPILYQ
;
A
#
# COMPACT_ATOMS: atom_id res chain seq x y z
N MET A 1 2.15 -0.01 -35.65
CA MET A 1 2.57 0.62 -34.37
C MET A 1 2.29 2.10 -34.55
N VAL A 2 1.31 2.65 -33.83
CA VAL A 2 0.81 4.02 -34.06
C VAL A 2 1.63 4.99 -33.20
N PRO A 3 2.28 6.02 -33.77
CA PRO A 3 3.18 6.95 -33.08
C PRO A 3 2.58 7.63 -31.84
N ASP A 4 1.29 7.97 -31.87
CA ASP A 4 0.59 8.69 -30.78
C ASP A 4 0.55 7.93 -29.44
N MET A 5 0.63 6.60 -29.46
CA MET A 5 0.58 5.77 -28.24
C MET A 5 1.91 5.78 -27.48
N GLU A 6 3.04 5.93 -28.19
CA GLU A 6 4.35 6.03 -27.56
C GLU A 6 4.54 7.42 -26.93
N ASP A 7 4.16 8.49 -27.64
CA ASP A 7 4.31 9.87 -27.17
C ASP A 7 3.54 10.11 -25.86
N ARG A 8 2.29 9.65 -25.80
CA ARG A 8 1.47 9.72 -24.58
C ARG A 8 2.07 8.92 -23.41
N SER A 9 2.67 7.76 -23.69
CA SER A 9 3.30 6.95 -22.65
C SER A 9 4.53 7.65 -22.07
N TYR A 10 5.32 8.34 -22.91
CA TYR A 10 6.43 9.19 -22.46
C TYR A 10 5.94 10.38 -21.63
N GLU A 11 4.89 11.08 -22.07
CA GLU A 11 4.30 12.18 -21.30
C GLU A 11 3.82 11.72 -19.92
N LEU A 12 3.10 10.60 -19.85
CA LEU A 12 2.60 10.05 -18.60
C LEU A 12 3.72 9.57 -17.68
N LEU A 13 4.80 9.00 -18.23
CA LEU A 13 5.98 8.63 -17.44
C LEU A 13 6.71 9.88 -16.92
N ASN A 14 6.85 10.91 -17.74
CA ASN A 14 7.44 12.18 -17.31
C ASN A 14 6.60 12.85 -16.20
N TYR A 15 5.27 12.83 -16.36
CA TYR A 15 4.37 13.29 -15.32
C TYR A 15 4.49 12.45 -14.04
N TYR A 16 4.64 11.14 -14.17
CA TYR A 16 4.82 10.25 -13.03
C TYR A 16 6.05 10.63 -12.22
N LEU A 17 7.21 10.77 -12.89
CA LEU A 17 8.48 11.11 -12.26
C LEU A 17 8.48 12.50 -11.61
N SER A 18 7.83 13.48 -12.26
CA SER A 18 7.86 14.88 -11.81
C SER A 18 6.76 15.25 -10.81
N ARG A 19 5.67 14.48 -10.73
CA ARG A 19 4.50 14.80 -9.89
C ARG A 19 4.00 13.62 -9.09
N THR A 20 3.59 12.53 -9.75
CA THR A 20 2.89 11.41 -9.10
C THR A 20 3.75 10.68 -8.07
N ALA A 21 5.00 10.37 -8.40
CA ALA A 21 5.92 9.72 -7.47
C ALA A 21 6.26 10.64 -6.28
N LEU A 22 6.34 11.95 -6.49
CA LEU A 22 6.60 12.93 -5.44
C LEU A 22 5.41 13.10 -4.49
N SER A 23 4.18 13.06 -5.00
CA SER A 23 2.98 13.18 -4.16
C SER A 23 2.75 11.97 -3.23
N MET A 24 3.33 10.82 -3.55
CA MET A 24 3.26 9.61 -2.71
C MET A 24 4.40 9.52 -1.69
N PHE A 25 5.47 10.28 -1.88
CA PHE A 25 6.68 10.21 -1.08
C PHE A 25 6.65 11.23 0.06
N ASN A 26 6.95 10.80 1.29
CA ASN A 26 6.88 11.67 2.46
C ASN A 26 8.14 12.55 2.69
N GLY A 27 9.22 12.34 1.93
CA GLY A 27 10.46 13.11 2.08
C GLY A 27 11.38 12.70 3.24
N SER A 28 11.09 11.59 3.93
CA SER A 28 11.85 11.15 5.12
C SER A 28 13.13 10.36 4.80
N THR A 29 13.34 9.99 3.54
CA THR A 29 14.52 9.26 3.06
C THR A 29 15.26 10.08 1.99
N GLU A 30 16.53 9.75 1.72
CA GLU A 30 17.31 10.44 0.69
C GLU A 30 16.80 10.17 -0.73
N SER A 31 16.17 9.00 -0.91
CA SER A 31 15.78 8.48 -2.22
C SER A 31 14.30 8.09 -2.21
N ASN A 32 13.64 8.29 -3.37
CA ASN A 32 12.21 8.03 -3.52
C ASN A 32 12.01 6.63 -4.13
N PRO A 33 11.49 5.64 -3.40
CA PRO A 33 11.32 4.27 -3.91
C PRO A 33 10.27 4.16 -5.02
N PHE A 34 9.32 5.09 -5.11
CA PHE A 34 8.37 5.15 -6.22
C PHE A 34 9.10 5.46 -7.54
N VAL A 35 10.31 6.02 -7.46
CA VAL A 35 11.23 6.12 -8.58
C VAL A 35 12.22 4.95 -8.56
N ASP A 36 13.02 4.83 -7.51
CA ASP A 36 14.20 3.95 -7.48
C ASP A 36 13.87 2.45 -7.45
N GLN A 37 12.64 2.08 -7.09
CA GLN A 37 12.17 0.70 -7.08
C GLN A 37 11.14 0.46 -8.18
N LEU A 38 10.07 1.26 -8.24
CA LEU A 38 8.98 1.00 -9.18
C LEU A 38 9.35 1.25 -10.64
N VAL A 39 10.19 2.25 -10.93
CA VAL A 39 10.59 2.53 -12.32
C VAL A 39 11.46 1.39 -12.88
N PRO A 40 12.51 0.90 -12.19
CA PRO A 40 13.21 -0.31 -12.62
C PRO A 40 12.30 -1.53 -12.82
N LEU A 41 11.35 -1.76 -11.90
CA LEU A 41 10.36 -2.84 -12.04
C LEU A 41 9.48 -2.69 -13.29
N SER A 42 9.16 -1.44 -13.67
CA SER A 42 8.38 -1.14 -14.88
C SER A 42 9.13 -1.47 -16.16
N PHE A 43 10.45 -1.26 -16.19
CA PHE A 43 11.29 -1.67 -17.31
C PHE A 43 11.46 -3.19 -17.39
N ALA A 44 11.42 -3.88 -16.25
CA ALA A 44 11.48 -5.34 -16.19
C ALA A 44 10.15 -6.01 -16.58
N ASN A 45 9.01 -5.33 -16.37
CA ASN A 45 7.69 -5.91 -16.59
C ASN A 45 6.69 -4.89 -17.16
N LYS A 46 6.20 -5.17 -18.38
CA LYS A 46 5.24 -4.31 -19.10
C LYS A 46 3.92 -4.10 -18.37
N PHE A 47 3.46 -5.08 -17.59
CA PHE A 47 2.26 -4.94 -16.80
C PHE A 47 2.45 -3.87 -15.71
N ILE A 48 3.58 -3.88 -15.00
CA ILE A 48 3.92 -2.84 -14.02
C ILE A 48 4.02 -1.46 -14.67
N LEU A 49 4.65 -1.36 -15.84
CA LEU A 49 4.69 -0.10 -16.60
C LEU A 49 3.29 0.43 -16.87
N GLN A 50 2.38 -0.41 -17.38
CA GLN A 50 1.02 0.04 -17.68
C GLN A 50 0.27 0.49 -16.42
N LEU A 51 0.51 -0.14 -15.27
CA LEU A 51 -0.09 0.30 -14.00
C LEU A 51 0.41 1.68 -13.57
N ILE A 52 1.72 1.92 -13.65
CA ILE A 52 2.33 3.22 -13.32
C ILE A 52 1.80 4.32 -14.24
N LEU A 53 1.69 4.05 -15.55
CA LEU A 53 1.11 5.00 -16.50
C LEU A 53 -0.37 5.28 -16.20
N SER A 54 -1.15 4.24 -15.86
CA SER A 54 -2.56 4.39 -15.46
C SER A 54 -2.72 5.19 -14.17
N GLN A 55 -1.83 4.99 -13.19
CA GLN A 55 -1.82 5.76 -11.94
C GLN A 55 -1.49 7.23 -12.23
N SER A 56 -0.47 7.47 -13.07
CA SER A 56 -0.07 8.80 -13.52
C SER A 56 -1.21 9.53 -14.23
N ALA A 57 -1.89 8.86 -15.16
CA ALA A 57 -3.04 9.39 -15.87
C ALA A 57 -4.20 9.74 -14.92
N SER A 58 -4.48 8.86 -13.96
CA SER A 58 -5.54 9.08 -12.96
C SER A 58 -5.24 10.26 -12.05
N HIS A 59 -4.00 10.37 -11.57
CA HIS A 59 -3.56 11.49 -10.76
C HIS A 59 -3.61 12.81 -11.53
N ARG A 60 -3.07 12.84 -12.76
CA ARG A 60 -3.11 14.02 -13.64
C ARG A 60 -4.54 14.48 -13.89
N ALA A 61 -5.44 13.54 -14.21
CA ALA A 61 -6.82 13.89 -14.55
C ALA A 61 -7.61 14.52 -13.41
N ILE A 62 -7.19 14.29 -12.17
CA ILE A 62 -7.81 14.83 -10.97
C ILE A 62 -7.13 16.13 -10.56
N ALA A 63 -5.81 16.18 -10.58
CA ALA A 63 -5.03 17.37 -10.25
C ALA A 63 -5.25 18.51 -11.26
N GLU A 64 -5.33 18.21 -12.55
CA GLU A 64 -5.46 19.20 -13.63
C GLU A 64 -6.90 19.32 -14.15
N ASN A 65 -7.82 18.48 -13.68
CA ASN A 65 -9.20 18.39 -14.14
C ASN A 65 -9.35 18.19 -15.67
N ASP A 66 -8.36 17.54 -16.29
CA ASP A 66 -8.26 17.34 -17.74
C ASP A 66 -8.20 15.84 -18.11
N THR A 67 -8.57 15.45 -19.32
CA THR A 67 -8.39 14.09 -19.88
C THR A 67 -9.02 12.91 -19.10
N LYS A 68 -10.08 13.14 -18.31
CA LYS A 68 -10.74 12.10 -17.49
C LYS A 68 -11.16 10.85 -18.27
N ASP A 69 -11.70 11.01 -19.48
CA ASP A 69 -12.11 9.88 -20.33
C ASP A 69 -10.94 9.00 -20.74
N LEU A 70 -9.78 9.60 -21.01
CA LEU A 70 -8.57 8.86 -21.38
C LEU A 70 -7.97 8.15 -20.16
N ALA A 71 -7.93 8.82 -19.00
CA ALA A 71 -7.52 8.18 -17.75
C ALA A 71 -8.42 6.99 -17.39
N GLN A 72 -9.73 7.09 -17.62
CA GLN A 72 -10.65 5.99 -17.40
C GLN A 72 -10.40 4.82 -18.37
N LYS A 73 -10.01 5.07 -19.62
CA LYS A 73 -9.61 4.01 -20.57
C LYS A 73 -8.34 3.29 -20.12
N ASP A 74 -7.33 4.03 -19.66
CA ASP A 74 -6.09 3.44 -19.15
C ASP A 74 -6.35 2.58 -17.91
N TYR A 75 -7.25 3.04 -17.04
CA TYR A 75 -7.68 2.30 -15.86
C TYR A 75 -8.45 1.01 -16.20
N ILE A 76 -9.35 1.04 -17.19
CA ILE A 76 -10.02 -0.20 -17.64
C ILE A 76 -9.00 -1.18 -18.23
N MET A 77 -7.98 -0.67 -18.93
CA MET A 77 -6.90 -1.48 -19.47
C MET A 77 -6.04 -2.09 -18.35
N SER A 78 -5.70 -1.32 -17.31
CA SER A 78 -4.92 -1.79 -16.16
C SER A 78 -5.64 -2.91 -15.41
N LEU A 79 -6.95 -2.80 -15.21
CA LEU A 79 -7.78 -3.86 -14.63
C LEU A 79 -7.72 -5.17 -15.44
N ARG A 80 -7.82 -5.09 -16.77
CA ARG A 80 -7.73 -6.27 -17.64
C ARG A 80 -6.36 -6.92 -17.58
N LEU A 81 -5.29 -6.13 -17.59
CA LEU A 81 -3.94 -6.66 -17.48
C LEU A 81 -3.70 -7.28 -16.09
N PHE A 82 -4.25 -6.68 -15.04
CA PHE A 82 -4.16 -7.23 -13.70
C PHE A 82 -4.88 -8.58 -13.58
N GLN A 83 -6.07 -8.72 -14.16
CA GLN A 83 -6.77 -10.00 -14.26
C GLN A 83 -5.94 -11.06 -15.00
N ASN A 84 -5.29 -10.69 -16.10
CA ASN A 84 -4.40 -11.61 -16.81
C ASN A 84 -3.20 -12.03 -15.97
N ALA A 85 -2.56 -11.09 -15.26
CA ALA A 85 -1.43 -11.38 -14.38
C ALA A 85 -1.83 -12.32 -13.24
N ILE A 86 -3.04 -12.16 -12.67
CA ILE A 86 -3.60 -13.09 -11.69
C ILE A 86 -3.75 -14.49 -12.31
N ASN A 87 -4.34 -14.59 -13.50
CA ASN A 87 -4.52 -15.88 -14.17
C ASN A 87 -3.18 -16.56 -14.48
N ASP A 88 -2.19 -15.81 -14.95
CA ASP A 88 -0.85 -16.33 -15.21
C ASP A 88 -0.18 -16.86 -13.94
N TYR A 89 -0.38 -16.19 -12.81
CA TYR A 89 0.11 -16.67 -11.51
C TYR A 89 -0.62 -17.93 -11.03
N VAL A 90 -1.96 -17.92 -11.07
CA VAL A 90 -2.80 -19.05 -10.63
C VAL A 90 -2.56 -20.30 -11.48
N ASP A 91 -2.36 -20.13 -12.78
CA ASP A 91 -2.06 -21.22 -13.71
C ASP A 91 -0.58 -21.69 -13.62
N GLY A 92 0.25 -21.05 -12.78
CA GLY A 92 1.66 -21.36 -12.60
C GLY A 92 2.56 -20.95 -13.77
N ARG A 93 2.09 -20.11 -14.70
CA ARG A 93 2.90 -19.53 -15.78
C ARG A 93 3.89 -18.50 -15.25
N GLU A 94 3.48 -17.72 -14.25
CA GLU A 94 4.36 -16.88 -13.45
C GLU A 94 4.62 -17.56 -12.10
N GLN A 95 5.88 -17.74 -11.74
CA GLN A 95 6.28 -18.47 -10.53
C GLN A 95 6.42 -17.55 -9.33
N SER A 96 6.65 -16.26 -9.55
CA SER A 96 6.83 -15.26 -8.51
C SER A 96 5.55 -14.46 -8.27
N PRO A 97 5.07 -14.32 -7.02
CA PRO A 97 3.93 -13.46 -6.71
C PRO A 97 4.25 -11.96 -6.86
N LEU A 98 5.52 -11.58 -7.11
CA LEU A 98 5.98 -10.19 -7.13
C LEU A 98 5.10 -9.29 -8.01
N TRP A 99 4.84 -9.68 -9.26
CA TRP A 99 4.11 -8.82 -10.19
C TRP A 99 2.67 -8.61 -9.76
N VAL A 100 1.99 -9.68 -9.35
CA VAL A 100 0.59 -9.59 -8.90
C VAL A 100 0.50 -8.80 -7.60
N ALA A 101 1.42 -9.02 -6.65
CA ALA A 101 1.44 -8.29 -5.39
C ALA A 101 1.71 -6.79 -5.58
N MET A 102 2.72 -6.44 -6.38
CA MET A 102 3.01 -5.05 -6.73
C MET A 102 1.86 -4.42 -7.49
N GLY A 103 1.25 -5.17 -8.42
CA GLY A 103 0.13 -4.67 -9.18
C GLY A 103 -1.06 -4.34 -8.30
N ALA A 104 -1.37 -5.19 -7.32
CA ALA A 104 -2.42 -4.93 -6.35
C ALA A 104 -2.13 -3.68 -5.49
N LEU A 105 -0.88 -3.47 -5.04
CA LEU A 105 -0.48 -2.28 -4.29
C LEU A 105 -0.60 -0.98 -5.11
N ILE A 106 -0.16 -0.99 -6.37
CA ILE A 106 -0.29 0.17 -7.28
C ILE A 106 -1.76 0.47 -7.56
N MET A 107 -2.58 -0.57 -7.74
CA MET A 107 -4.02 -0.42 -7.92
C MET A 107 -4.68 0.20 -6.68
N CYS A 108 -4.31 -0.19 -5.45
CA CYS A 108 -4.84 0.44 -4.24
C CYS A 108 -4.66 1.97 -4.23
N PHE A 109 -3.46 2.47 -4.55
CA PHE A 109 -3.24 3.93 -4.64
C PHE A 109 -3.96 4.56 -5.83
N THR A 110 -4.10 3.83 -6.94
CA THR A 110 -4.86 4.31 -8.10
C THR A 110 -6.32 4.53 -7.72
N GLU A 111 -6.93 3.62 -6.94
CA GLU A 111 -8.28 3.79 -6.40
C GLU A 111 -8.35 5.00 -5.45
N THR A 112 -7.36 5.15 -4.55
CA THR A 112 -7.29 6.32 -3.66
C THR A 112 -7.20 7.63 -4.45
N ALA A 113 -6.33 7.70 -5.46
CA ALA A 113 -6.17 8.87 -6.30
C ALA A 113 -7.50 9.21 -6.98
N LYS A 114 -8.24 8.20 -7.45
CA LYS A 114 -9.57 8.34 -8.08
C LYS A 114 -10.69 8.76 -7.13
N GLY A 115 -10.44 8.76 -5.82
CA GLY A 115 -11.45 9.03 -4.81
C GLY A 115 -12.47 7.88 -4.71
N ASP A 116 -12.00 6.63 -4.68
CA ASP A 116 -12.85 5.46 -4.52
C ASP A 116 -13.75 5.57 -3.26
N ILE A 117 -15.05 5.67 -3.51
CA ILE A 117 -16.12 5.67 -2.49
C ILE A 117 -16.82 4.32 -2.36
N ASN A 118 -16.52 3.37 -3.25
CA ASN A 118 -17.20 2.07 -3.32
C ASN A 118 -16.42 0.96 -2.62
N GLY A 119 -15.21 1.25 -2.13
CA GLY A 119 -14.39 0.31 -1.38
C GLY A 119 -13.70 -0.75 -2.24
N VAL A 120 -13.46 -0.48 -3.53
CA VAL A 120 -12.67 -1.33 -4.43
C VAL A 120 -11.25 -1.53 -3.87
N ILE A 121 -10.70 -0.52 -3.20
CA ILE A 121 -9.41 -0.62 -2.51
C ILE A 121 -9.33 -1.81 -1.53
N PHE A 122 -10.42 -2.16 -0.85
CA PHE A 122 -10.45 -3.28 0.09
C PHE A 122 -10.29 -4.64 -0.60
N ASN A 123 -10.83 -4.79 -1.81
CA ASN A 123 -10.69 -6.01 -2.58
C ASN A 123 -9.24 -6.23 -3.01
N HIS A 124 -8.57 -5.17 -3.48
CA HIS A 124 -7.15 -5.22 -3.81
C HIS A 124 -6.32 -5.55 -2.58
N LEU A 125 -6.55 -4.86 -1.46
CA LEU A 125 -5.81 -5.07 -0.22
C LEU A 125 -5.95 -6.51 0.33
N LYS A 126 -7.18 -7.05 0.30
CA LYS A 126 -7.47 -8.43 0.72
C LYS A 126 -6.74 -9.45 -0.15
N ALA A 127 -6.67 -9.22 -1.46
CA ALA A 127 -5.92 -10.09 -2.38
C ALA A 127 -4.40 -9.99 -2.20
N THR A 128 -3.89 -8.81 -1.84
CA THR A 128 -2.44 -8.56 -1.65
C THR A 128 -1.85 -9.34 -0.47
N GLY A 129 -2.58 -9.49 0.63
CA GLY A 129 -2.07 -10.08 1.87
C GLY A 129 -1.42 -11.46 1.68
N PRO A 130 -2.11 -12.46 1.10
CA PRO A 130 -1.51 -13.77 0.82
C PRO A 130 -0.31 -13.74 -0.11
N LEU A 131 -0.38 -12.95 -1.20
CA LEU A 131 0.70 -12.82 -2.17
C LEU A 131 1.96 -12.24 -1.53
N LEU A 132 1.81 -11.21 -0.70
CA LEU A 132 2.93 -10.62 0.03
C LEU A 132 3.46 -11.53 1.13
N THR A 133 2.60 -12.28 1.81
CA THR A 133 3.06 -13.26 2.80
C THR A 133 3.99 -14.27 2.11
N GLU A 134 3.56 -14.81 0.97
CA GLU A 134 4.40 -15.70 0.19
C GLU A 134 5.70 -15.00 -0.29
N LEU A 135 5.61 -13.79 -0.83
CA LEU A 135 6.77 -13.06 -1.35
C LEU A 135 7.81 -12.71 -0.27
N VAL A 136 7.36 -12.29 0.91
CA VAL A 136 8.21 -11.71 1.98
C VAL A 136 8.75 -12.79 2.91
N VAL A 137 7.98 -13.85 3.14
CA VAL A 137 8.32 -14.91 4.11
C VAL A 137 9.00 -16.10 3.45
N ASN A 138 8.65 -16.44 2.19
CA ASN A 138 9.22 -17.60 1.53
C ASN A 138 10.66 -17.31 1.06
N PRO A 139 11.69 -17.99 1.60
CA PRO A 139 13.08 -17.74 1.23
C PRO A 139 13.40 -18.08 -0.23
N LYS A 140 12.51 -18.79 -0.94
CA LYS A 140 12.63 -19.03 -2.38
C LYS A 140 12.67 -17.73 -3.19
N PHE A 141 11.99 -16.68 -2.72
CA PHE A 141 11.97 -15.39 -3.38
C PHE A 141 13.02 -14.47 -2.78
N ALA A 142 14.19 -14.41 -3.42
CA ALA A 142 15.27 -13.53 -3.02
C ALA A 142 14.98 -12.09 -3.46
N LEU A 143 14.40 -11.29 -2.56
CA LEU A 143 14.25 -9.85 -2.72
C LEU A 143 15.42 -9.11 -2.09
N ARG A 144 15.80 -7.97 -2.67
CA ARG A 144 16.70 -7.01 -2.03
C ARG A 144 15.99 -6.42 -0.80
N ASP A 145 16.73 -6.19 0.28
CA ASP A 145 16.15 -5.82 1.57
C ASP A 145 15.38 -4.49 1.54
N ASP A 146 15.85 -3.52 0.77
CA ASP A 146 15.19 -2.22 0.56
C ASP A 146 13.85 -2.35 -0.20
N LEU A 147 13.78 -3.21 -1.21
CA LEU A 147 12.54 -3.51 -1.94
C LEU A 147 11.56 -4.24 -1.02
N LYS A 148 12.05 -5.21 -0.25
CA LYS A 148 11.25 -5.94 0.73
C LYS A 148 10.67 -4.98 1.79
N ALA A 149 11.49 -4.08 2.33
CA ALA A 149 11.06 -3.07 3.30
C ALA A 149 10.04 -2.10 2.69
N PHE A 150 10.29 -1.60 1.48
CA PHE A 150 9.38 -0.70 0.77
C PHE A 150 8.02 -1.36 0.53
N ILE A 151 7.98 -2.59 0.01
CA ILE A 151 6.74 -3.32 -0.27
C ILE A 151 5.95 -3.55 1.02
N LEU A 152 6.63 -3.94 2.09
CA LEU A 152 6.02 -4.21 3.38
C LEU A 152 5.42 -2.94 3.99
N GLU A 153 6.18 -1.85 3.99
CA GLU A 153 5.72 -0.55 4.44
C GLU A 153 4.53 -0.05 3.60
N TYR A 154 4.61 -0.18 2.28
CA TYR A 154 3.53 0.19 1.36
C TYR A 154 2.24 -0.53 1.78
N TYR A 155 2.29 -1.84 1.94
CA TYR A 155 1.12 -2.62 2.36
C TYR A 155 0.58 -2.17 3.73
N VAL A 156 1.44 -2.02 4.74
CA VAL A 156 1.03 -1.61 6.09
C VAL A 156 0.42 -0.20 6.06
N TYR A 157 1.04 0.73 5.33
CA TYR A 157 0.55 2.09 5.16
C TYR A 157 -0.85 2.08 4.54
N THR A 158 -1.01 1.42 3.38
CA THR A 158 -2.30 1.36 2.70
C THR A 158 -3.36 0.69 3.58
N ALA A 159 -3.04 -0.45 4.20
CA ALA A 159 -3.98 -1.15 5.08
C ALA A 159 -4.44 -0.27 6.24
N SER A 160 -3.51 0.40 6.90
CA SER A 160 -3.79 1.24 8.05
C SER A 160 -4.62 2.46 7.66
N MET A 161 -4.27 3.14 6.57
CA MET A 161 -5.04 4.30 6.08
C MET A 161 -6.46 3.92 5.67
N SER A 162 -6.64 2.74 5.07
CA SER A 162 -7.98 2.23 4.76
C SER A 162 -8.81 1.97 6.01
N MET A 163 -8.23 1.44 7.10
CA MET A 163 -8.92 1.22 8.38
C MET A 163 -9.37 2.54 9.04
N ILE A 164 -8.58 3.60 8.95
CA ILE A 164 -8.97 4.92 9.50
C ILE A 164 -10.16 5.51 8.74
N SER A 165 -10.30 5.16 7.46
CA SER A 165 -11.21 5.81 6.52
C SER A 165 -12.59 5.13 6.42
N VAL A 166 -12.86 4.10 7.21
CA VAL A 166 -14.13 3.35 7.17
C VAL A 166 -14.77 3.18 8.52
N ASP A 167 -16.10 3.01 8.49
CA ASP A 167 -16.87 2.60 9.66
C ASP A 167 -16.51 1.14 10.03
N PRO A 168 -16.01 0.88 11.25
CA PRO A 168 -15.61 -0.44 11.68
C PRO A 168 -16.74 -1.47 11.70
N THR A 169 -18.00 -1.04 11.72
CA THR A 169 -19.18 -1.92 11.84
C THR A 169 -19.66 -2.49 10.51
N PHE A 170 -19.32 -1.86 9.37
CA PHE A 170 -19.85 -2.23 8.05
C PHE A 170 -18.91 -3.10 7.21
N TYR A 171 -17.61 -3.07 7.48
CA TYR A 171 -16.62 -3.79 6.68
C TYR A 171 -16.06 -5.00 7.45
N GLU A 172 -15.80 -6.10 6.74
CA GLU A 172 -14.94 -7.16 7.28
C GLU A 172 -13.63 -6.51 7.70
N SER A 173 -13.22 -6.73 8.95
CA SER A 173 -12.03 -6.08 9.53
C SER A 173 -10.85 -6.23 8.58
N PRO A 174 -10.37 -5.15 7.95
CA PRO A 174 -9.14 -5.21 7.20
C PRO A 174 -8.09 -5.61 8.24
N SER A 175 -7.49 -6.78 8.08
CA SER A 175 -6.49 -7.28 9.01
C SER A 175 -5.20 -7.49 8.27
N ILE A 176 -4.15 -6.88 8.78
CA ILE A 176 -2.79 -7.17 8.35
C ILE A 176 -2.52 -8.61 8.79
N ARG A 177 -2.10 -9.47 7.86
CA ARG A 177 -1.83 -10.87 8.19
C ARG A 177 -0.76 -10.96 9.29
N PRO A 178 -0.89 -11.86 10.29
CA PRO A 178 0.05 -11.94 11.41
C PRO A 178 1.51 -12.10 10.98
N GLU A 179 1.77 -12.83 9.89
CA GLU A 179 3.11 -13.01 9.36
C GLU A 179 3.71 -11.69 8.83
N LEU A 180 2.89 -10.87 8.16
CA LEU A 180 3.29 -9.56 7.66
C LEU A 180 3.41 -8.54 8.80
N GLU A 181 2.52 -8.58 9.78
CA GLU A 181 2.60 -7.77 10.99
C GLU A 181 3.90 -8.05 11.74
N TYR A 182 4.27 -9.33 11.90
CA TYR A 182 5.54 -9.72 12.51
C TYR A 182 6.75 -9.18 11.74
N GLN A 183 6.78 -9.34 10.41
CA GLN A 183 7.85 -8.78 9.59
C GLN A 183 7.93 -7.25 9.71
N ALA A 184 6.78 -6.57 9.75
CA ALA A 184 6.72 -5.12 9.86
C ALA A 184 7.17 -4.65 11.25
N GLN A 185 6.88 -5.42 12.30
CA GLN A 185 7.37 -5.16 13.64
C GLN A 185 8.89 -5.33 13.73
N LEU A 186 9.47 -6.35 13.07
CA LEU A 186 10.92 -6.49 12.98
C LEU A 186 11.55 -5.28 12.27
N LEU A 187 10.94 -4.82 11.18
CA LEU A 187 11.38 -3.63 10.45
C LEU A 187 11.29 -2.37 11.33
N ALA A 188 10.18 -2.18 12.03
CA ALA A 188 10.00 -1.08 12.99
C ALA A 188 11.06 -1.10 14.09
N ASN A 189 11.34 -2.28 14.66
CA ASN A 189 12.33 -2.46 15.73
C ASN A 189 13.77 -2.21 15.28
N SER A 190 14.07 -2.27 13.98
CA SER A 190 15.39 -1.92 13.45
C SER A 190 15.63 -0.41 13.36
N GLY A 191 14.68 0.42 13.80
CA GLY A 191 14.75 1.88 13.65
C GLY A 191 14.47 2.35 12.22
N TYR A 192 13.76 1.54 11.43
CA TYR A 192 13.42 1.88 10.05
C TYR A 192 12.67 3.20 9.94
N THR A 193 13.20 4.12 9.14
CA THR A 193 12.53 5.36 8.74
C THR A 193 12.20 5.25 7.27
N GLY A 194 10.91 5.12 6.98
CA GLY A 194 10.45 4.73 5.66
C GLY A 194 9.88 5.88 4.81
N PRO A 195 9.87 5.72 3.49
CA PRO A 195 9.37 6.69 2.50
C PRO A 195 7.86 6.99 2.56
N LEU A 196 7.06 6.21 3.29
CA LEU A 196 5.62 6.42 3.45
C LEU A 196 5.26 6.81 4.89
N CYS A 197 5.63 5.97 5.83
CA CYS A 197 5.33 6.08 7.25
C CYS A 197 6.32 6.97 8.01
N GLY A 198 7.48 7.27 7.43
CA GLY A 198 8.56 7.94 8.14
C GLY A 198 9.01 7.07 9.31
N CYS A 199 9.20 7.69 10.47
CA CYS A 199 9.45 6.95 11.72
C CYS A 199 8.17 6.43 12.40
N TRP A 200 6.98 6.60 11.80
CA TRP A 200 5.69 6.32 12.45
C TRP A 200 5.18 4.91 12.16
N LEU A 201 5.94 4.06 11.46
CA LEU A 201 5.59 2.65 11.24
C LEU A 201 5.14 1.92 12.53
N PRO A 202 5.82 2.08 13.69
CA PRO A 202 5.36 1.45 14.94
C PRO A 202 3.94 1.89 15.36
N LEU A 203 3.57 3.15 15.12
CA LEU A 203 2.23 3.67 15.44
C LEU A 203 1.18 3.11 14.47
N LEU A 204 1.51 3.02 13.18
CA LEU A 204 0.59 2.46 12.19
C LEU A 204 0.27 0.99 12.49
N LEU A 205 1.24 0.22 13.00
CA LEU A 205 1.01 -1.16 13.44
C LEU A 205 0.03 -1.29 14.63
N LEU A 206 -0.26 -0.21 15.35
CA LEU A 206 -1.30 -0.22 16.40
C LEU A 206 -2.71 -0.08 15.83
N ILE A 207 -2.86 0.45 14.61
CA ILE A 207 -4.15 0.79 14.00
C ILE A 207 -5.09 -0.40 13.85
N PRO A 208 -4.64 -1.61 13.40
CA PRO A 208 -5.53 -2.77 13.34
C PRO A 208 -6.15 -3.13 14.69
N ARG A 209 -5.39 -3.00 15.78
CA ARG A 209 -5.86 -3.29 17.14
C ARG A 209 -6.80 -2.19 17.67
N ILE A 210 -6.53 -0.93 17.34
CA ILE A 210 -7.42 0.20 17.64
C ILE A 210 -8.75 0.03 16.90
N PHE A 211 -8.68 -0.33 15.61
CA PHE A 211 -9.85 -0.57 14.76
C PHE A 211 -10.73 -1.69 15.32
N GLU A 212 -10.13 -2.82 15.70
CA GLU A 212 -10.85 -3.96 16.28
C GLU A 212 -11.49 -3.61 17.64
N LEU A 213 -10.79 -2.85 18.50
CA LEU A 213 -11.35 -2.36 19.76
C LEU A 213 -12.56 -1.44 19.52
N GLY A 214 -12.43 -0.51 18.56
CA GLY A 214 -13.52 0.37 18.12
C GLY A 214 -14.72 -0.41 17.59
N ARG A 215 -14.48 -1.38 16.70
CA ARG A 215 -15.51 -2.28 16.16
C ARG A 215 -16.26 -3.02 17.26
N ARG A 216 -15.55 -3.61 18.22
CA ARG A 216 -16.16 -4.28 19.38
C ARG A 216 -17.03 -3.32 20.19
N SER A 217 -16.57 -2.09 20.42
CA SER A 217 -17.31 -1.08 21.19
C SER A 217 -18.60 -0.61 20.51
N MET A 218 -18.63 -0.60 19.17
CA MET A 218 -19.75 -0.13 18.36
C MET A 218 -20.75 -1.25 17.97
N THR A 219 -20.38 -2.52 18.15
CA THR A 219 -21.23 -3.66 17.78
C THR A 219 -22.28 -3.91 18.87
N ILE A 220 -23.56 -3.68 18.55
CA ILE A 220 -24.71 -3.70 19.50
C ILE A 220 -24.83 -5.04 20.26
N ASP A 221 -24.61 -6.17 19.58
CA ASP A 221 -24.77 -7.52 20.16
C ASP A 221 -23.43 -8.26 20.33
N THR A 222 -22.36 -7.52 20.62
CA THR A 222 -21.04 -8.13 20.84
C THR A 222 -21.07 -9.11 22.01
N LYS A 223 -20.52 -10.31 21.80
CA LYS A 223 -20.42 -11.37 22.81
C LYS A 223 -18.95 -11.72 23.02
N PRO A 224 -18.40 -11.60 24.24
CA PRO A 224 -19.02 -11.04 25.46
C PRO A 224 -19.35 -9.54 25.33
N PRO A 225 -20.30 -9.01 26.13
CA PRO A 225 -20.67 -7.59 26.13
C PRO A 225 -19.45 -6.68 26.39
N PHE A 226 -19.37 -5.59 25.65
CA PHE A 226 -18.31 -4.60 25.81
C PHE A 226 -18.67 -3.57 26.90
N PRO A 227 -17.70 -3.11 27.74
CA PRO A 227 -16.32 -3.57 27.81
C PRO A 227 -16.14 -4.78 28.73
N THR A 228 -15.25 -5.70 28.34
CA THR A 228 -14.71 -6.76 29.21
C THR A 228 -13.40 -6.33 29.88
N ALA A 229 -12.89 -7.14 30.83
CA ALA A 229 -11.56 -6.94 31.40
C ALA A 229 -10.45 -6.94 30.33
N ASP A 230 -10.55 -7.80 29.31
CA ASP A 230 -9.59 -7.86 28.20
C ASP A 230 -9.66 -6.62 27.32
N ASP A 231 -10.85 -6.04 27.13
CA ASP A 231 -11.04 -4.78 26.40
C ASP A 231 -10.36 -3.61 27.16
N PHE A 232 -10.47 -3.57 28.49
CA PHE A 232 -9.75 -2.59 29.32
C PHE A 232 -8.23 -2.76 29.23
N ILE A 233 -7.72 -3.99 29.34
CA ILE A 233 -6.29 -4.27 29.20
C ILE A 233 -5.79 -3.83 27.81
N THR A 234 -6.54 -4.16 26.76
CA THR A 234 -6.22 -3.78 25.38
C THR A 234 -6.16 -2.26 25.22
N PHE A 235 -7.17 -1.55 25.73
CA PHE A 235 -7.19 -0.08 25.70
C PHE A 235 -5.99 0.53 26.44
N SER A 236 -5.73 0.10 27.68
CA SER A 236 -4.61 0.62 28.47
C SER A 236 -3.25 0.34 27.82
N LEU A 237 -3.07 -0.84 27.23
CA LEU A 237 -1.85 -1.19 26.49
C LEU A 237 -1.68 -0.29 25.26
N LEU A 238 -2.72 -0.13 24.44
CA LEU A 238 -2.69 0.74 23.25
C LEU A 238 -2.37 2.18 23.65
N GLN A 239 -3.08 2.71 24.66
CA GLN A 239 -2.86 4.06 25.16
C GLN A 239 -1.41 4.25 25.64
N SER A 240 -0.88 3.30 26.42
CA SER A 240 0.50 3.36 26.90
C SER A 240 1.51 3.32 25.75
N GLN A 241 1.29 2.48 24.73
CA GLN A 241 2.18 2.37 23.56
C GLN A 241 2.19 3.67 22.75
N ILE A 242 1.02 4.28 22.54
CA ILE A 242 0.89 5.55 21.82
C ILE A 242 1.57 6.69 22.60
N LEU A 243 1.32 6.81 23.91
CA LEU A 243 1.88 7.87 24.73
C LEU A 243 3.38 7.72 24.97
N ALA A 244 3.91 6.50 24.93
CA ALA A 244 5.33 6.22 25.07
C ALA A 244 6.12 6.39 23.76
N PHE A 245 5.45 6.54 22.62
CA PHE A 245 6.14 6.71 21.34
C PHE A 245 6.85 8.06 21.29
N ILE A 246 8.16 8.00 21.05
CA ILE A 246 9.01 9.16 20.86
C ILE A 246 9.66 9.01 19.49
N PRO A 247 9.43 9.95 18.55
CA PRO A 247 10.13 9.94 17.27
C PRO A 247 11.65 9.94 17.49
N PRO A 248 12.42 9.15 16.73
CA PRO A 248 13.87 9.23 16.75
C PRO A 248 14.31 10.65 16.42
N ALA A 249 15.40 11.10 17.06
CA ALA A 249 15.97 12.42 16.78
C ALA A 249 16.28 12.53 15.28
N PRO A 250 16.00 13.69 14.64
CA PRO A 250 16.36 13.89 13.25
C PRO A 250 17.87 13.67 13.09
N PRO A 251 18.32 13.01 12.02
CA PRO A 251 19.74 12.88 11.75
C PRO A 251 20.37 14.28 11.72
N ILE A 252 21.47 14.47 12.44
CA ILE A 252 22.23 15.72 12.42
C ILE A 252 22.75 15.87 10.99
N LEU A 253 22.09 16.68 10.18
CA LEU A 253 22.60 17.12 8.89
C LEU A 253 23.84 17.97 9.19
N TYR A 254 25.02 17.43 8.94
CA TYR A 254 26.23 18.24 8.85
C TYR A 254 26.01 19.24 7.71
N GLN A 255 25.93 20.53 8.07
CA GLN A 255 25.91 21.66 7.13
C GLN A 255 27.25 21.81 6.42
#